data_AF-A0AAU1BSI3-F1
#
_entry.id   AF-A0AAU1BSI3-F1
#
_cell.length_a   1.000
_cell.length_b   1.000
_cell.length_c   1.000
_cell.angle_alpha   90.00
_cell.angle_beta   90.00
_cell.angle_gamma   90.00
#
_symmetry.space_group_name_H-M   'P 1'
#
loop_
_entity.id
_entity.type
_entity.pdbx_description
1 polymer ?
#
loop_
_entity_poly.entity_id
_entity_poly.type
_entity_poly.pdbx_seq_one_letter_code
_entity_poly.pdbx_strand_id
1 'polypeptide(L)'
;MNTPASPKLSTSFEQEGPPSVHDRSAALTPAVIGAVLVLVAGWLLLATVPRALDEDRAFAASADCPVAEVSTECRYTVAATVTSAAADHKHRSTYYWLGLGHVQDGPGALPGRLKSGPLRGSSMRSSSARSGSVTGAAEAATRRVKMEGRTPVFAVVRPGAPLQLTYWHGEIRYVEFQGLRQYTAADPRGGYRLPLAAALVLLSVGGACLRSAYCWVRRADPAAHEPWRLTVPLASVLLISCFAFGTPWVTGGVPTALLLTAVGAVPVLAGAAWLARRHHRRTTDTIKVTPLIPLGEACFPGTILGEVPYSHEGFGHLVAAPGLLAATPDPAGRFARRPVPRTLTAVRVRPPYWTDPGPRPAPGAQVVECRDGATPVYVVTEQRYTAWVLGALRHPTEAQLRAGSAVMWA
;
A
#
# COMPACT_ATOMS: atom_id res chain seq x y z
N MET A 1 27.44 -69.55 -6.74
CA MET A 1 28.19 -68.34 -7.15
C MET A 1 27.17 -67.31 -7.64
N ASN A 2 26.71 -66.43 -6.76
CA ASN A 2 25.72 -65.39 -7.07
C ASN A 2 26.35 -64.02 -6.86
N THR A 3 26.48 -63.26 -7.93
CA THR A 3 27.01 -61.90 -7.97
C THR A 3 25.93 -60.92 -7.50
N PRO A 4 26.17 -60.05 -6.49
CA PRO A 4 25.19 -59.05 -6.11
C PRO A 4 25.17 -57.90 -7.11
N ALA A 5 23.96 -57.52 -7.54
CA ALA A 5 23.71 -56.42 -8.47
C ALA A 5 23.96 -55.06 -7.80
N SER A 6 24.81 -54.24 -8.41
CA SER A 6 25.05 -52.85 -8.02
C SER A 6 23.81 -51.98 -8.28
N PRO A 7 23.35 -51.17 -7.30
CA PRO A 7 22.31 -50.18 -7.53
C PRO A 7 22.86 -49.03 -8.40
N LYS A 8 22.25 -48.82 -9.57
CA LYS A 8 22.49 -47.63 -10.39
C LYS A 8 21.95 -46.41 -9.64
N LEU A 9 22.84 -45.65 -9.00
CA LEU A 9 22.54 -44.29 -8.53
C LEU A 9 22.43 -43.38 -9.77
N SER A 10 21.21 -43.20 -10.25
CA SER A 10 20.89 -42.15 -11.23
C SER A 10 20.95 -40.81 -10.51
N THR A 11 22.13 -40.19 -10.43
CA THR A 11 22.27 -38.80 -10.04
C THR A 11 21.84 -37.91 -11.20
N SER A 12 20.52 -37.71 -11.32
CA SER A 12 19.95 -36.63 -12.11
C SER A 12 20.35 -35.32 -11.42
N PHE A 13 21.46 -34.72 -11.85
CA PHE A 13 21.75 -33.33 -11.56
C PHE A 13 20.69 -32.50 -12.30
N GLU A 14 19.58 -32.22 -11.61
CA GLU A 14 18.60 -31.26 -12.05
C GLU A 14 19.28 -29.89 -12.00
N GLN A 15 19.80 -29.48 -13.15
CA GLN A 15 20.52 -28.23 -13.33
C GLN A 15 19.53 -27.10 -13.08
N GLU A 16 19.62 -26.49 -11.91
CA GLU A 16 18.80 -25.36 -11.45
C GLU A 16 18.89 -24.24 -12.49
N GLY A 17 17.84 -24.11 -13.29
CA GLY A 17 17.73 -23.09 -14.33
C GLY A 17 17.78 -21.69 -13.72
N PRO A 18 18.13 -20.66 -14.53
CA PRO A 18 18.12 -19.27 -14.07
C PRO A 18 16.77 -18.92 -13.41
N PRO A 19 16.77 -18.01 -12.41
CA PRO A 19 15.57 -17.67 -11.65
C PRO A 19 14.41 -17.39 -12.59
N SER A 20 13.30 -18.08 -12.33
CA SER A 20 12.15 -18.08 -13.23
C SER A 20 11.71 -16.65 -13.54
N VAL A 21 11.36 -16.37 -14.80
CA VAL A 21 10.80 -15.07 -15.22
C VAL A 21 9.60 -14.66 -14.35
N HIS A 22 8.91 -15.66 -13.78
CA HIS A 22 7.77 -15.49 -12.90
C HIS A 22 8.10 -14.72 -11.61
N ASP A 23 9.28 -14.92 -11.02
CA ASP A 23 9.68 -14.25 -9.77
C ASP A 23 9.98 -12.76 -9.97
N ARG A 24 10.49 -12.37 -11.14
CA ARG A 24 10.74 -10.96 -11.47
C ARG A 24 9.44 -10.18 -11.68
N SER A 25 8.41 -10.83 -12.25
CA SER A 25 7.12 -10.20 -12.50
C SER A 25 6.34 -9.85 -11.22
N ALA A 26 6.53 -10.64 -10.16
CA ALA A 26 5.86 -10.44 -8.86
C ALA A 26 6.30 -9.15 -8.14
N ALA A 27 7.56 -8.73 -8.31
CA ALA A 27 8.08 -7.50 -7.71
C ALA A 27 7.82 -6.25 -8.57
N LEU A 28 7.79 -6.39 -9.90
CA LEU A 28 7.58 -5.27 -10.83
C LEU A 28 6.16 -4.70 -10.73
N THR A 29 5.15 -5.55 -10.63
CA THR A 29 3.74 -5.14 -10.59
C THR A 29 3.44 -4.13 -9.46
N PRO A 30 3.75 -4.40 -8.17
CA PRO A 30 3.51 -3.44 -7.10
C PRO A 30 4.39 -2.18 -7.23
N ALA A 31 5.60 -2.28 -7.79
CA ALA A 31 6.45 -1.12 -8.02
C ALA A 31 5.81 -0.15 -9.04
N VAL A 32 5.32 -0.67 -10.16
CA VAL A 32 4.67 0.12 -11.21
C VAL A 32 3.38 0.76 -10.68
N ILE A 33 2.52 -0.02 -10.02
CA ILE A 33 1.29 0.49 -9.40
C ILE A 33 1.63 1.61 -8.40
N GLY A 34 2.59 1.36 -7.51
CA GLY A 34 3.03 2.35 -6.52
C GLY A 34 3.54 3.65 -7.15
N ALA A 35 4.36 3.54 -8.20
CA ALA A 35 4.88 4.69 -8.93
C ALA A 35 3.76 5.50 -9.61
N VAL A 36 2.82 4.84 -10.29
CA VAL A 36 1.66 5.50 -10.93
C VAL A 36 0.81 6.24 -9.89
N LEU A 37 0.50 5.61 -8.75
CA LEU A 37 -0.30 6.24 -7.69
C LEU A 37 0.40 7.49 -7.12
N VAL A 38 1.72 7.42 -6.89
CA VAL A 38 2.51 8.57 -6.41
C VAL A 38 2.54 9.69 -7.45
N LEU A 39 2.67 9.37 -8.75
CA LEU A 39 2.64 10.36 -9.82
C LEU A 39 1.28 11.06 -9.92
N VAL A 40 0.17 10.30 -9.86
CA VAL A 40 -1.18 10.87 -9.85
C VAL A 40 -1.39 11.75 -8.62
N ALA A 41 -0.94 11.31 -7.44
CA ALA A 41 -1.02 12.10 -6.23
C ALA A 41 -0.18 13.39 -6.32
N GLY A 42 1.03 13.31 -6.89
CA GLY A 42 1.88 14.46 -7.16
C GLY A 42 1.21 15.46 -8.10
N TRP A 43 0.59 15.00 -9.19
CA TRP A 43 -0.17 15.85 -10.10
C TRP A 43 -1.36 16.52 -9.40
N LEU A 44 -2.10 15.78 -8.56
CA LEU A 44 -3.19 16.37 -7.79
C LEU A 44 -2.69 17.48 -6.85
N LEU A 45 -1.60 17.23 -6.10
CA LEU A 45 -1.03 18.18 -5.14
C LEU A 45 -0.37 19.39 -5.78
N LEU A 46 0.25 19.23 -6.95
CA LEU A 46 1.05 20.28 -7.59
C LEU A 46 0.28 21.06 -8.66
N ALA A 47 -0.75 20.48 -9.27
CA ALA A 47 -1.54 21.15 -10.31
C ALA A 47 -2.98 21.43 -9.87
N THR A 48 -3.71 20.42 -9.38
CA THR A 48 -5.15 20.58 -9.13
C THR A 48 -5.47 21.34 -7.85
N VAL A 49 -4.75 21.05 -6.76
CA VAL A 49 -4.97 21.70 -5.46
C VAL A 49 -4.57 23.18 -5.50
N PRO A 50 -3.42 23.59 -6.05
CA PRO A 50 -3.05 25.00 -6.13
C PRO A 50 -4.04 25.80 -6.97
N ARG A 51 -4.47 25.26 -8.13
CA ARG A 51 -5.50 25.91 -8.96
C ARG A 51 -6.81 26.13 -8.19
N ALA A 52 -7.30 25.12 -7.48
CA ALA A 52 -8.52 25.24 -6.70
C ALA A 52 -8.36 26.21 -5.50
N LEU A 53 -7.18 26.28 -4.90
CA LEU A 53 -6.87 27.27 -3.87
C LEU A 53 -6.80 28.69 -4.43
N ASP A 54 -6.24 28.86 -5.62
CA ASP A 54 -6.15 30.17 -6.25
C ASP A 54 -7.54 30.67 -6.66
N GLU A 55 -8.43 29.80 -7.13
CA GLU A 55 -9.84 30.11 -7.35
C GLU A 55 -10.57 30.50 -6.05
N ASP A 56 -10.33 29.78 -4.94
CA ASP A 56 -10.87 30.11 -3.61
C ASP A 56 -10.37 31.47 -3.09
N ARG A 57 -9.05 31.72 -3.19
CA ARG A 57 -8.42 33.00 -2.81
C ARG A 57 -8.89 34.15 -3.69
N ALA A 58 -8.98 33.95 -5.00
CA ALA A 58 -9.47 34.96 -5.94
C ALA A 58 -10.92 35.33 -5.64
N PHE A 59 -11.77 34.34 -5.35
CA PHE A 59 -13.13 34.59 -4.92
C PHE A 59 -13.19 35.32 -3.58
N ALA A 60 -12.37 34.94 -2.60
CA ALA A 60 -12.32 35.62 -1.30
C ALA A 60 -11.81 37.06 -1.39
N ALA A 61 -10.86 37.34 -2.29
CA ALA A 61 -10.27 38.66 -2.51
C ALA A 61 -11.09 39.55 -3.43
N SER A 62 -11.98 38.98 -4.26
CA SER A 62 -12.79 39.74 -5.20
C SER A 62 -13.66 40.78 -4.49
N ALA A 63 -13.63 42.03 -4.94
CA ALA A 63 -14.49 43.09 -4.44
C ALA A 63 -15.88 43.02 -5.10
N ASP A 64 -16.86 43.69 -4.50
CA ASP A 64 -18.15 43.90 -5.15
C ASP A 64 -17.98 44.86 -6.34
N CYS A 65 -18.65 44.58 -7.45
CA CYS A 65 -18.55 45.38 -8.67
C CYS A 65 -19.09 46.80 -8.43
N PRO A 66 -18.45 47.84 -8.99
CA PRO A 66 -19.04 49.17 -9.02
C PRO A 66 -20.36 49.13 -9.84
N VAL A 67 -21.35 49.90 -9.41
CA VAL A 67 -22.76 49.84 -9.87
C VAL A 67 -22.93 49.99 -11.40
N ALA A 68 -21.92 50.49 -12.12
CA ALA A 68 -21.98 50.76 -13.55
C ALA A 68 -21.26 49.73 -14.45
N GLU A 69 -20.51 48.77 -13.90
CA GLU A 69 -19.68 47.87 -14.72
C GLU A 69 -19.75 46.41 -14.24
N VAL A 70 -20.39 45.57 -15.05
CA VAL A 70 -20.46 44.12 -14.82
C VAL A 70 -19.21 43.48 -15.43
N SER A 71 -18.29 43.04 -14.56
CA SER A 71 -17.09 42.30 -14.97
C SER A 71 -17.12 40.87 -14.41
N THR A 72 -16.41 39.96 -15.09
CA THR A 72 -16.22 38.60 -14.58
C THR A 72 -15.33 38.57 -13.33
N GLU A 73 -14.49 39.58 -13.12
CA GLU A 73 -13.47 39.58 -12.05
C GLU A 73 -14.00 40.03 -10.69
N CYS A 74 -15.10 40.78 -10.65
CA CYS A 74 -15.73 41.26 -9.43
C CYS A 74 -17.02 40.49 -9.12
N ARG A 75 -17.50 40.62 -7.88
CA ARG A 75 -18.76 40.01 -7.42
C ARG A 75 -19.89 40.98 -7.71
N TYR A 76 -20.91 40.56 -8.44
CA TYR A 76 -22.11 41.39 -8.61
C TYR A 76 -23.36 40.68 -8.11
N THR A 77 -24.24 41.44 -7.49
CA THR A 77 -25.51 40.98 -6.95
C THR A 77 -26.66 41.39 -7.86
N VAL A 78 -27.56 40.45 -8.14
CA VAL A 78 -28.74 40.69 -8.96
C VAL A 78 -29.98 40.17 -8.26
N ALA A 79 -31.04 40.98 -8.25
CA ALA A 79 -32.33 40.55 -7.74
C ALA A 79 -32.98 39.56 -8.71
N ALA A 80 -33.50 38.46 -8.17
CA ALA A 80 -34.28 37.50 -8.93
C ALA A 80 -35.49 37.03 -8.13
N THR A 81 -36.50 36.53 -8.85
CA THR A 81 -37.70 35.92 -8.25
C THR A 81 -37.62 34.42 -8.32
N VAL A 82 -38.07 33.72 -7.28
CA VAL A 82 -38.11 32.25 -7.27
C VAL A 82 -39.31 31.78 -8.07
N THR A 83 -39.11 30.89 -9.04
CA THR A 83 -40.23 30.23 -9.75
C THR A 83 -40.56 28.87 -9.18
N SER A 84 -39.56 28.15 -8.69
CA SER A 84 -39.76 26.82 -8.11
C SER A 84 -38.65 26.47 -7.12
N ALA A 85 -38.95 25.62 -6.15
CA ALA A 85 -37.96 24.96 -5.31
C ALA A 85 -38.27 23.47 -5.34
N ALA A 86 -37.35 22.67 -5.89
CA ALA A 86 -37.53 21.24 -6.10
C ALA A 86 -36.41 20.44 -5.44
N ALA A 87 -36.77 19.36 -4.75
CA ALA A 87 -35.83 18.40 -4.19
C ALA A 87 -35.87 17.12 -5.03
N ASP A 88 -34.91 16.98 -5.94
CA ASP A 88 -34.81 15.83 -6.82
C ASP A 88 -34.08 14.70 -6.10
N HIS A 89 -34.81 13.63 -5.81
CA HIS A 89 -34.24 12.42 -5.23
C HIS A 89 -33.72 11.54 -6.36
N LYS A 90 -32.39 11.44 -6.49
CA LYS A 90 -31.76 10.57 -7.47
C LYS A 90 -30.90 9.54 -6.74
N HIS A 91 -31.33 8.29 -6.77
CA HIS A 91 -30.75 7.20 -6.00
C HIS A 91 -30.72 7.52 -4.48
N ARG A 92 -29.53 7.49 -3.85
CA ARG A 92 -29.32 7.77 -2.42
C ARG A 92 -29.03 9.25 -2.12
N SER A 93 -29.13 10.13 -3.11
CA SER A 93 -28.79 11.55 -2.95
C SER A 93 -29.98 12.44 -3.30
N THR A 94 -30.22 13.44 -2.46
CA THR A 94 -31.22 14.50 -2.72
C THR A 94 -30.49 15.73 -3.24
N TYR A 95 -30.86 16.19 -4.43
CA TYR A 95 -30.37 17.43 -5.02
C TYR A 95 -31.42 18.52 -4.87
N TYR A 96 -31.01 19.68 -4.37
CA TYR A 96 -31.89 20.81 -4.14
C TYR A 96 -31.71 21.80 -5.29
N TRP A 97 -32.76 21.98 -6.09
CA TRP A 97 -32.77 22.85 -7.26
C TRP A 97 -33.69 24.05 -7.04
N LEU A 98 -33.15 25.24 -7.20
CA LEU A 98 -33.91 26.48 -7.15
C LEU A 98 -34.16 26.99 -8.58
N GLY A 99 -35.41 27.00 -9.01
CA GLY A 99 -35.83 27.64 -10.24
C GLY A 99 -35.91 29.15 -10.06
N LEU A 100 -35.27 29.88 -10.96
CA LEU A 100 -35.23 31.32 -11.04
C LEU A 100 -36.16 31.79 -12.16
N GLY A 101 -36.93 32.81 -11.86
CA GLY A 101 -37.83 33.50 -12.79
C GLY A 101 -37.16 34.69 -13.44
N HIS A 102 -37.89 35.80 -13.48
CA HIS A 102 -37.35 37.04 -13.96
C HIS A 102 -36.18 37.45 -13.07
N VAL A 103 -34.99 37.40 -13.67
CA VAL A 103 -33.77 38.01 -13.14
C VAL A 103 -33.81 39.44 -13.66
N GLN A 104 -33.73 40.43 -12.77
CA GLN A 104 -33.65 41.81 -13.24
C GLN A 104 -32.38 41.94 -14.09
N ASP A 105 -32.56 42.18 -15.39
CA ASP A 105 -31.45 42.38 -16.30
C ASP A 105 -30.79 43.72 -15.95
N GLY A 106 -29.74 43.65 -15.14
CA GLY A 106 -28.87 44.81 -14.92
C GLY A 106 -28.28 45.28 -16.26
N PRO A 107 -28.00 46.59 -16.43
CA PRO A 107 -27.34 47.10 -17.61
C PRO A 107 -25.97 46.43 -17.73
N GLY A 108 -25.84 45.47 -18.64
CA GLY A 108 -24.62 44.66 -18.81
C GLY A 108 -24.69 43.24 -18.28
N ALA A 109 -25.88 42.64 -18.08
CA ALA A 109 -26.01 41.22 -17.79
C ALA A 109 -25.28 40.38 -18.85
N LEU A 110 -24.04 39.96 -18.53
CA LEU A 110 -23.30 39.00 -19.32
C LEU A 110 -24.21 37.78 -19.51
N PRO A 111 -24.34 37.23 -20.73
CA PRO A 111 -25.03 35.96 -20.96
C PRO A 111 -24.23 34.85 -20.28
N GLY A 112 -24.38 34.77 -18.95
CA GLY A 112 -23.74 33.78 -18.11
C GLY A 112 -24.17 32.41 -18.61
N ARG A 113 -23.17 31.56 -18.84
CA ARG A 113 -23.34 30.19 -19.32
C ARG A 113 -23.97 29.32 -18.22
N LEU A 114 -25.23 29.58 -17.92
CA LEU A 114 -26.05 28.74 -17.07
C LEU A 114 -26.15 27.39 -17.77
N LYS A 115 -25.52 26.36 -17.19
CA LYS A 115 -25.72 24.98 -17.65
C LYS A 115 -27.21 24.67 -17.52
N SER A 116 -27.92 24.67 -18.65
CA SER A 116 -29.26 24.11 -18.75
C SER A 116 -29.17 22.62 -18.47
N GLY A 117 -29.47 22.24 -17.23
CA GLY A 117 -29.69 20.83 -16.91
C GLY A 117 -30.90 20.33 -17.73
N PRO A 118 -30.87 19.10 -18.28
CA PRO A 118 -31.99 18.58 -19.04
C PRO A 118 -33.22 18.54 -18.13
N LEU A 119 -34.25 19.32 -18.50
CA LEU A 119 -35.58 19.21 -17.93
C LEU A 119 -36.08 17.80 -18.26
N ARG A 120 -36.01 16.88 -17.30
CA ARG A 120 -36.70 15.60 -17.45
C ARG A 120 -38.17 15.86 -17.22
N GLY A 121 -38.84 16.27 -18.29
CA GLY A 121 -40.28 16.35 -18.35
C GLY A 121 -40.86 15.04 -17.85
N SER A 122 -41.72 15.16 -16.86
CA SER A 122 -42.74 14.17 -16.52
C SER A 122 -43.33 13.64 -17.83
N SER A 123 -43.02 12.38 -18.11
CA SER A 123 -43.61 11.58 -19.18
C SER A 123 -45.12 11.44 -18.93
N MET A 124 -45.89 12.49 -19.23
CA MET A 124 -47.30 12.36 -19.54
C MET A 124 -47.39 11.90 -20.98
N ARG A 125 -47.77 10.62 -21.14
CA ARG A 125 -48.28 10.09 -22.41
C ARG A 125 -49.43 10.98 -22.87
N SER A 126 -49.22 11.71 -23.94
CA SER A 126 -50.30 12.33 -24.72
C SER A 126 -49.82 12.44 -26.16
N SER A 127 -49.89 11.32 -26.86
CA SER A 127 -49.84 11.24 -28.31
C SER A 127 -51.13 11.81 -28.90
N SER A 128 -51.06 12.97 -29.58
CA SER A 128 -51.86 13.28 -30.77
C SER A 128 -51.71 14.76 -31.19
N ALA A 129 -50.92 14.97 -32.25
CA ALA A 129 -51.08 15.91 -33.35
C ALA A 129 -51.70 17.32 -33.12
N ARG A 130 -50.96 18.37 -33.52
CA ARG A 130 -51.21 19.12 -34.77
C ARG A 130 -50.10 20.14 -35.02
N SER A 131 -49.53 20.07 -36.23
CA SER A 131 -48.54 20.99 -36.79
C SER A 131 -49.17 22.36 -37.08
N GLY A 132 -48.52 23.45 -36.67
CA GLY A 132 -48.95 24.82 -36.97
C GLY A 132 -48.01 25.92 -36.44
N SER A 133 -47.31 26.55 -37.38
CA SER A 133 -46.76 27.92 -37.44
C SER A 133 -45.76 28.47 -36.40
N VAL A 134 -44.70 29.03 -37.00
CA VAL A 134 -43.60 29.88 -36.53
C VAL A 134 -44.05 31.14 -35.76
N THR A 135 -43.48 31.38 -34.57
CA THR A 135 -42.92 32.66 -34.03
C THR A 135 -42.94 32.68 -32.49
N GLY A 136 -41.80 32.99 -31.86
CA GLY A 136 -41.79 33.78 -30.62
C GLY A 136 -42.01 33.10 -29.25
N ALA A 137 -41.83 31.79 -29.11
CA ALA A 137 -41.73 31.18 -27.78
C ALA A 137 -40.42 30.38 -27.71
N ALA A 138 -39.31 31.10 -27.56
CA ALA A 138 -38.13 30.52 -26.92
C ALA A 138 -38.61 30.15 -25.52
N GLU A 139 -39.06 28.90 -25.37
CA GLU A 139 -39.42 28.27 -24.11
C GLU A 139 -38.40 28.73 -23.09
N ALA A 140 -38.83 29.61 -22.19
CA ALA A 140 -37.96 30.29 -21.26
C ALA A 140 -37.31 29.21 -20.40
N ALA A 141 -36.13 28.75 -20.85
CA ALA A 141 -35.46 27.59 -20.31
C ALA A 141 -35.31 27.87 -18.83
N THR A 142 -36.09 27.15 -18.02
CA THR A 142 -36.29 27.50 -16.63
C THR A 142 -34.92 27.46 -15.96
N ARG A 143 -34.38 28.64 -15.62
CA ARG A 143 -33.03 28.76 -15.08
C ARG A 143 -33.04 28.07 -13.72
N ARG A 144 -32.30 26.98 -13.54
CA ARG A 144 -32.23 26.24 -12.27
C ARG A 144 -30.82 26.31 -11.70
N VAL A 145 -30.74 26.55 -10.39
CA VAL A 145 -29.49 26.60 -9.63
C VAL A 145 -29.46 25.45 -8.67
N LYS A 146 -28.35 24.72 -8.64
CA LYS A 146 -28.14 23.65 -7.66
C LYS A 146 -27.63 24.24 -6.35
N MET A 147 -28.43 24.13 -5.30
CA MET A 147 -28.07 24.59 -3.97
C MET A 147 -27.19 23.56 -3.24
N GLU A 148 -26.27 24.05 -2.41
CA GLU A 148 -25.50 23.18 -1.52
C GLU A 148 -26.34 22.89 -0.26
N GLY A 149 -27.05 21.76 -0.28
CA GLY A 149 -27.89 21.32 0.83
C GLY A 149 -29.28 21.98 0.89
N ARG A 150 -30.02 21.68 1.96
CA ARG A 150 -31.42 22.12 2.16
C ARG A 150 -31.53 23.46 2.88
N THR A 151 -30.58 23.79 3.74
CA THR A 151 -30.62 24.97 4.62
C THR A 151 -29.46 25.91 4.31
N PRO A 152 -29.58 27.22 4.62
CA PRO A 152 -30.74 27.87 5.23
C PRO A 152 -31.80 28.37 4.23
N VAL A 153 -31.42 28.83 3.03
CA VAL A 153 -32.33 29.54 2.11
C VAL A 153 -33.37 28.62 1.48
N PHE A 154 -32.95 27.47 0.95
CA PHE A 154 -33.83 26.56 0.23
C PHE A 154 -35.01 26.05 1.09
N ALA A 155 -34.81 25.91 2.41
CA ALA A 155 -35.85 25.48 3.33
C ALA A 155 -36.94 26.53 3.58
N VAL A 156 -36.64 27.82 3.39
CA VAL A 156 -37.51 28.95 3.76
C VAL A 156 -38.12 29.61 2.51
N VAL A 157 -37.39 29.60 1.40
CA VAL A 157 -37.79 30.31 0.18
C VAL A 157 -39.01 29.65 -0.49
N ARG A 158 -39.97 30.46 -0.90
CA ARG A 158 -41.20 30.03 -1.61
C ARG A 158 -41.21 30.60 -3.03
N PRO A 159 -41.90 29.96 -3.99
CA PRO A 159 -42.17 30.57 -5.28
C PRO A 159 -42.78 31.97 -5.13
N GLY A 160 -42.34 32.92 -5.94
CA GLY A 160 -42.70 34.34 -5.88
C GLY A 160 -41.80 35.18 -4.96
N ALA A 161 -40.98 34.56 -4.10
CA ALA A 161 -40.13 35.31 -3.19
C ALA A 161 -38.97 36.02 -3.93
N PRO A 162 -38.69 37.30 -3.61
CA PRO A 162 -37.51 37.99 -4.12
C PRO A 162 -36.26 37.52 -3.37
N LEU A 163 -35.18 37.26 -4.10
CA LEU A 163 -33.88 36.89 -3.55
C LEU A 163 -32.76 37.64 -4.28
N GLN A 164 -31.57 37.64 -3.69
CA GLN A 164 -30.37 38.20 -4.28
C GLN A 164 -29.46 37.05 -4.74
N LEU A 165 -28.96 37.14 -5.96
CA LEU A 165 -28.01 36.19 -6.54
C LEU A 165 -26.66 36.88 -6.67
N THR A 166 -25.60 36.30 -6.09
CA THR A 166 -24.25 36.79 -6.32
C THR A 166 -23.55 35.95 -7.38
N TYR A 167 -23.06 36.61 -8.42
CA TYR A 167 -22.31 36.03 -9.50
C TYR A 167 -20.81 36.29 -9.35
N TRP A 168 -19.98 35.34 -9.80
CA TRP A 168 -18.55 35.52 -10.00
C TRP A 168 -18.06 34.60 -11.12
N HIS A 169 -17.31 35.13 -12.08
CA HIS A 169 -16.95 34.41 -13.32
C HIS A 169 -18.16 33.81 -14.05
N GLY A 170 -19.29 34.52 -14.07
CA GLY A 170 -20.50 34.11 -14.78
C GLY A 170 -21.27 32.93 -14.14
N GLU A 171 -20.85 32.47 -12.97
CA GLU A 171 -21.55 31.43 -12.19
C GLU A 171 -22.15 32.05 -10.91
N ILE A 172 -23.35 31.58 -10.53
CA ILE A 172 -23.99 31.97 -9.27
C ILE A 172 -23.25 31.26 -8.16
N ARG A 173 -22.62 31.99 -7.23
CA ARG A 173 -21.82 31.40 -6.14
C ARG A 173 -22.66 31.17 -4.89
N TYR A 174 -23.47 32.14 -4.52
CA TYR A 174 -24.41 32.03 -3.42
C TYR A 174 -25.69 32.82 -3.68
N VAL A 175 -26.71 32.44 -2.92
CA VAL A 175 -28.04 33.04 -2.91
C VAL A 175 -28.29 33.62 -1.54
N GLU A 176 -28.85 34.82 -1.48
CA GLU A 176 -29.20 35.51 -0.25
C GLU A 176 -30.70 35.83 -0.20
N PHE A 177 -31.34 35.49 0.91
CA PHE A 177 -32.77 35.70 1.14
C PHE A 177 -32.99 36.15 2.58
N GLN A 178 -33.48 37.39 2.77
CA GLN A 178 -33.76 37.96 4.10
C GLN A 178 -32.57 37.84 5.09
N GLY A 179 -31.35 38.12 4.61
CA GLY A 179 -30.13 38.00 5.41
C GLY A 179 -29.62 36.57 5.63
N LEU A 180 -30.35 35.55 5.16
CA LEU A 180 -29.85 34.17 5.11
C LEU A 180 -29.07 33.97 3.82
N ARG A 181 -27.82 33.49 3.95
CA ARG A 181 -26.96 33.15 2.81
C ARG A 181 -26.84 31.65 2.66
N GLN A 182 -26.97 31.15 1.43
CA GLN A 182 -26.70 29.76 1.09
C GLN A 182 -25.84 29.65 -0.16
N TYR A 183 -24.77 28.88 -0.07
CA TYR A 183 -23.86 28.62 -1.18
C TYR A 183 -24.47 27.63 -2.18
N THR A 184 -24.01 27.72 -3.41
CA THR A 184 -24.43 26.82 -4.50
C THR A 184 -23.36 25.77 -4.74
N ALA A 185 -23.67 24.74 -5.53
CA ALA A 185 -22.70 23.75 -5.94
C ALA A 185 -21.55 24.29 -6.82
N ALA A 186 -21.63 25.56 -7.24
CA ALA A 186 -20.57 26.26 -7.96
C ALA A 186 -19.70 27.11 -7.01
N ASP A 187 -19.84 27.03 -5.68
CA ASP A 187 -18.94 27.75 -4.78
C ASP A 187 -17.50 27.18 -4.88
N PRO A 188 -16.46 28.00 -5.18
CA PRO A 188 -15.08 27.51 -5.23
C PRO A 188 -14.53 27.14 -3.85
N ARG A 189 -15.17 27.58 -2.77
CA ARG A 189 -14.71 27.35 -1.40
C ARG A 189 -14.62 25.87 -1.10
N GLY A 190 -13.44 25.44 -0.64
CA GLY A 190 -13.21 24.04 -0.31
C GLY A 190 -13.17 23.10 -1.52
N GLY A 191 -13.19 23.61 -2.77
CA GLY A 191 -13.04 22.79 -3.98
C GLY A 191 -11.74 21.98 -4.01
N TYR A 192 -10.71 22.45 -3.29
CA TYR A 192 -9.43 21.75 -3.11
C TYR A 192 -9.51 20.53 -2.17
N ARG A 193 -10.56 20.37 -1.35
CA ARG A 193 -10.62 19.36 -0.29
C ARG A 193 -10.65 17.93 -0.84
N LEU A 194 -11.47 17.69 -1.86
CA LEU A 194 -11.59 16.38 -2.50
C LEU A 194 -10.30 15.94 -3.22
N PRO A 195 -9.67 16.75 -4.11
CA PRO A 195 -8.42 16.36 -4.74
C PRO A 195 -7.28 16.22 -3.72
N LEU A 196 -7.26 17.05 -2.66
CA LEU A 196 -6.30 16.89 -1.56
C LEU A 196 -6.49 15.55 -0.82
N ALA A 197 -7.72 15.22 -0.43
CA ALA A 197 -8.04 13.95 0.24
C ALA A 197 -7.65 12.75 -0.64
N ALA A 198 -8.00 12.80 -1.93
CA ALA A 198 -7.63 11.76 -2.90
C ALA A 198 -6.10 11.62 -3.01
N ALA A 199 -5.36 12.73 -3.12
CA ALA A 199 -3.91 12.69 -3.21
C ALA A 199 -3.26 12.08 -1.96
N LEU A 200 -3.74 12.42 -0.77
CA LEU A 200 -3.19 11.87 0.48
C LEU A 200 -3.44 10.36 0.62
N VAL A 201 -4.63 9.88 0.24
CA VAL A 201 -4.92 8.45 0.18
C VAL A 201 -4.00 7.77 -0.84
N LEU A 202 -3.89 8.31 -2.05
CA LEU A 202 -3.03 7.75 -3.11
C LEU A 202 -1.55 7.70 -2.70
N LEU A 203 -1.03 8.71 -2.01
CA LEU A 203 0.34 8.70 -1.47
C LEU A 203 0.54 7.57 -0.46
N SER A 204 -0.42 7.36 0.45
CA SER A 204 -0.31 6.32 1.47
C SER A 204 -0.33 4.91 0.86
N VAL A 205 -1.23 4.66 -0.10
CA VAL A 205 -1.32 3.38 -0.82
C VAL A 205 -0.12 3.18 -1.73
N GLY A 206 0.27 4.21 -2.49
CA GLY A 206 1.42 4.17 -3.38
C GLY A 206 2.73 3.90 -2.64
N GLY A 207 2.95 4.58 -1.50
CA GLY A 207 4.09 4.33 -0.62
C GLY A 207 4.12 2.91 -0.07
N ALA A 208 2.96 2.32 0.24
CA ALA A 208 2.86 0.93 0.68
C ALA A 208 3.22 -0.07 -0.43
N CYS A 209 2.76 0.17 -1.67
CA CYS A 209 3.11 -0.63 -2.83
C CYS A 209 4.62 -0.55 -3.17
N LEU A 210 5.21 0.64 -3.11
CA LEU A 210 6.66 0.82 -3.30
C LEU A 210 7.46 0.12 -2.21
N ARG A 211 7.04 0.26 -0.94
CA ARG A 211 7.67 -0.43 0.19
C ARG A 211 7.56 -1.94 0.04
N SER A 212 6.41 -2.48 -0.38
CA SER A 212 6.24 -3.91 -0.56
C SER A 212 7.15 -4.42 -1.69
N ALA A 213 7.20 -3.73 -2.83
CA ALA A 213 8.12 -4.06 -3.92
C ALA A 213 9.59 -4.04 -3.47
N TYR A 214 10.00 -3.01 -2.73
CA TYR A 214 11.34 -2.93 -2.15
C TYR A 214 11.63 -4.09 -1.19
N CYS A 215 10.67 -4.44 -0.32
CA CYS A 215 10.79 -5.59 0.56
C CYS A 215 10.86 -6.91 -0.22
N TRP A 216 10.12 -7.06 -1.32
CA TRP A 216 10.20 -8.24 -2.19
C TRP A 216 11.59 -8.39 -2.79
N VAL A 217 12.18 -7.31 -3.30
CA VAL A 217 13.56 -7.32 -3.84
C VAL A 217 14.59 -7.66 -2.75
N ARG A 218 14.36 -7.22 -1.51
CA ARG A 218 15.28 -7.48 -0.40
C ARG A 218 15.11 -8.81 0.32
N ARG A 219 13.97 -9.50 0.18
CA ARG A 219 13.72 -10.75 0.91
C ARG A 219 14.40 -11.91 0.21
N ALA A 220 15.16 -12.69 0.98
CA ALA A 220 15.81 -13.91 0.50
C ALA A 220 14.92 -15.16 0.60
N ASP A 221 13.81 -15.09 1.34
CA ASP A 221 13.03 -16.27 1.68
C ASP A 221 11.52 -16.05 1.49
N PRO A 222 10.90 -16.62 0.43
CA PRO A 222 9.47 -16.55 0.17
C PRO A 222 8.64 -17.48 1.07
N ALA A 223 9.27 -18.37 1.86
CA ALA A 223 8.57 -19.47 2.52
C ALA A 223 7.83 -19.09 3.82
N ALA A 224 8.20 -18.00 4.49
CA ALA A 224 7.55 -17.59 5.75
C ALA A 224 6.28 -16.75 5.50
N HIS A 225 5.20 -17.41 5.04
CA HIS A 225 3.85 -16.84 4.94
C HIS A 225 3.21 -16.67 6.32
N GLU A 226 3.78 -15.80 7.16
CA GLU A 226 3.14 -15.42 8.41
C GLU A 226 2.07 -14.35 8.13
N PRO A 227 0.79 -14.58 8.50
CA PRO A 227 -0.31 -13.68 8.15
C PRO A 227 -0.12 -12.26 8.70
N TRP A 228 0.55 -12.10 9.85
CA TRP A 228 0.83 -10.80 10.46
C TRP A 228 1.70 -9.89 9.58
N ARG A 229 2.56 -10.48 8.74
CA ARG A 229 3.44 -9.72 7.82
C ARG A 229 2.64 -9.00 6.72
N LEU A 230 1.44 -9.49 6.42
CA LEU A 230 0.51 -8.87 5.47
C LEU A 230 -0.54 -8.00 6.17
N THR A 231 -1.13 -8.48 7.27
CA THR A 231 -2.24 -7.78 7.93
C THR A 231 -1.80 -6.49 8.62
N VAL A 232 -0.63 -6.45 9.27
CA VAL A 232 -0.12 -5.25 9.96
C VAL A 232 0.10 -4.07 9.01
N PRO A 233 0.86 -4.19 7.89
CA PRO A 233 1.03 -3.07 6.99
C PRO A 233 -0.28 -2.68 6.30
N LEU A 234 -1.13 -3.64 5.94
CA LEU A 234 -2.42 -3.36 5.30
C LEU A 234 -3.35 -2.58 6.24
N ALA A 235 -3.47 -3.00 7.50
CA ALA A 235 -4.24 -2.27 8.51
C ALA A 235 -3.68 -0.86 8.75
N SER A 236 -2.35 -0.72 8.76
CA SER A 236 -1.69 0.58 8.94
C SER A 236 -2.00 1.54 7.79
N VAL A 237 -1.94 1.06 6.54
CA VAL A 237 -2.27 1.83 5.34
C VAL A 237 -3.74 2.23 5.32
N LEU A 238 -4.64 1.30 5.70
CA LEU A 238 -6.07 1.59 5.80
C LEU A 238 -6.34 2.70 6.83
N LEU A 239 -5.76 2.61 8.03
CA LEU A 239 -5.91 3.62 9.08
C LEU A 239 -5.37 4.99 8.64
N ILE A 240 -4.17 5.02 8.04
CA ILE A 240 -3.58 6.25 7.51
C ILE A 240 -4.46 6.82 6.38
N SER A 241 -4.98 5.99 5.48
CA SER A 241 -5.87 6.41 4.39
C SER A 241 -7.17 7.01 4.91
N CYS A 242 -7.82 6.36 5.88
CA CYS A 242 -9.03 6.88 6.52
C CYS A 242 -8.77 8.24 7.17
N PHE A 243 -7.65 8.37 7.88
CA PHE A 243 -7.29 9.63 8.53
C PHE A 243 -6.99 10.73 7.49
N ALA A 244 -6.15 10.42 6.49
CA ALA A 244 -5.81 11.28 5.37
C ALA A 244 -7.03 11.77 4.57
N PHE A 245 -8.05 10.92 4.41
CA PHE A 245 -9.28 11.30 3.73
C PHE A 245 -10.13 12.28 4.55
N GLY A 246 -10.16 12.11 5.87
CA GLY A 246 -10.95 12.94 6.77
C GLY A 246 -10.35 14.33 7.04
N THR A 247 -9.02 14.45 7.04
CA THR A 247 -8.36 15.70 7.46
C THR A 247 -8.80 16.94 6.67
N PRO A 248 -8.97 16.95 5.33
CA PRO A 248 -9.30 18.17 4.60
C PRO A 248 -10.70 18.72 4.93
N TRP A 249 -11.59 17.89 5.49
CA TRP A 249 -12.94 18.29 5.87
C TRP A 249 -12.99 18.99 7.22
N VAL A 250 -12.06 18.66 8.12
CA VAL A 250 -12.00 19.21 9.48
C VAL A 250 -11.09 20.43 9.55
N THR A 251 -10.11 20.54 8.66
CA THR A 251 -9.15 21.64 8.64
C THR A 251 -9.57 22.78 7.71
N GLY A 252 -9.27 24.02 8.11
CA GLY A 252 -9.54 25.22 7.30
C GLY A 252 -8.55 25.48 6.16
N GLY A 253 -7.51 24.65 5.98
CA GLY A 253 -6.51 24.87 4.94
C GLY A 253 -5.63 23.67 4.66
N VAL A 254 -4.87 23.76 3.56
CA VAL A 254 -3.95 22.70 3.13
C VAL A 254 -2.80 22.45 4.13
N PRO A 255 -2.07 23.45 4.66
CA PRO A 255 -0.94 23.16 5.54
C PRO A 255 -1.39 22.47 6.84
N THR A 256 -2.55 22.85 7.38
CA THR A 256 -3.12 22.21 8.58
C THR A 256 -3.61 20.80 8.28
N ALA A 257 -4.21 20.54 7.11
CA ALA A 257 -4.55 19.19 6.67
C ALA A 257 -3.32 18.27 6.57
N LEU A 258 -2.24 18.76 5.94
CA LEU A 258 -0.99 18.02 5.79
C LEU A 258 -0.34 17.72 7.14
N LEU A 259 -0.23 18.73 8.00
CA LEU A 259 0.35 18.60 9.33
C LEU A 259 -0.46 17.62 10.19
N LEU A 260 -1.79 17.75 10.20
CA LEU A 260 -2.65 16.85 10.95
C LEU A 260 -2.48 15.41 10.46
N THR A 261 -2.46 15.20 9.15
CA THR A 261 -2.25 13.87 8.54
C THR A 261 -0.90 13.27 8.93
N ALA A 262 0.17 14.07 8.90
CA ALA A 262 1.51 13.63 9.30
C ALA A 262 1.55 13.24 10.78
N VAL A 263 0.99 14.08 11.67
CA VAL A 263 0.91 13.81 13.11
C VAL A 263 0.08 12.56 13.40
N GLY A 264 -1.05 12.36 12.69
CA GLY A 264 -1.88 11.17 12.83
C GLY A 264 -1.23 9.88 12.31
N ALA A 265 -0.37 9.97 11.29
CA ALA A 265 0.34 8.81 10.74
C ALA A 265 1.45 8.29 11.67
N VAL A 266 2.14 9.17 12.40
CA VAL A 266 3.24 8.81 13.31
C VAL A 266 2.88 7.70 14.31
N PRO A 267 1.80 7.78 15.11
CA PRO A 267 1.46 6.73 16.08
C PRO A 267 1.08 5.42 15.39
N VAL A 268 0.43 5.46 14.22
CA VAL A 268 0.08 4.26 13.45
C VAL A 268 1.35 3.55 12.97
N LEU A 269 2.30 4.29 12.40
CA LEU A 269 3.59 3.74 11.95
C LEU A 269 4.44 3.24 13.13
N ALA A 270 4.47 3.98 14.25
CA ALA A 270 5.19 3.58 15.46
C ALA A 270 4.60 2.29 16.04
N GLY A 271 3.27 2.19 16.12
CA GLY A 271 2.55 1.00 16.55
C GLY A 271 2.82 -0.20 15.63
N ALA A 272 2.76 -0.01 14.31
CA ALA A 272 3.07 -1.04 13.33
C ALA A 272 4.53 -1.53 13.44
N ALA A 273 5.49 -0.61 13.58
CA ALA A 273 6.90 -0.93 13.77
C ALA A 273 7.16 -1.63 15.12
N TRP A 274 6.45 -1.24 16.18
CA TRP A 274 6.52 -1.91 17.47
C TRP A 274 5.93 -3.33 17.39
N LEU A 275 4.77 -3.52 16.78
CA LEU A 275 4.15 -4.83 16.56
C LEU A 275 5.06 -5.73 15.72
N ALA A 276 5.61 -5.22 14.62
CA ALA A 276 6.53 -5.97 13.79
C ALA A 276 7.78 -6.40 14.57
N ARG A 277 8.37 -5.50 15.38
CA ARG A 277 9.51 -5.84 16.26
C ARG A 277 9.12 -6.86 17.33
N ARG A 278 7.94 -6.74 17.93
CA ARG A 278 7.44 -7.66 18.96
C ARG A 278 7.19 -9.05 18.39
N HIS A 279 6.58 -9.14 17.22
CA HIS A 279 6.38 -10.41 16.52
C HIS A 279 7.72 -11.02 16.13
N HIS A 280 8.63 -10.24 15.56
CA HIS A 280 9.96 -10.73 15.21
C HIS A 280 10.76 -11.25 16.42
N ARG A 281 10.57 -10.66 17.62
CA ARG A 281 11.16 -11.17 18.86
C ARG A 281 10.51 -12.45 19.37
N ARG A 282 9.24 -12.70 19.04
CA ARG A 282 8.46 -13.85 19.51
C ARG A 282 8.58 -15.05 18.58
N THR A 283 8.70 -14.82 17.27
CA THR A 283 9.03 -15.86 16.32
C THR A 283 10.49 -16.22 16.56
N THR A 284 10.71 -17.20 17.42
CA THR A 284 12.01 -17.83 17.52
C THR A 284 12.13 -18.59 16.20
N ASP A 285 12.94 -18.10 15.26
CA ASP A 285 13.18 -18.71 13.94
C ASP A 285 13.92 -20.07 14.06
N THR A 286 13.68 -20.80 15.15
CA THR A 286 14.21 -22.14 15.39
C THR A 286 13.35 -23.15 14.65
N ILE A 287 13.91 -23.70 13.58
CA ILE A 287 13.35 -24.85 12.88
C ILE A 287 13.61 -26.08 13.76
N LYS A 288 12.55 -26.79 14.13
CA LYS A 288 12.69 -28.06 14.86
C LYS A 288 13.16 -29.14 13.88
N VAL A 289 14.43 -29.48 13.93
CA VAL A 289 15.03 -30.58 13.17
C VAL A 289 15.42 -31.69 14.13
N THR A 290 14.91 -32.90 13.90
CA THR A 290 15.29 -34.08 14.68
C THR A 290 16.70 -34.51 14.25
N PRO A 291 17.69 -34.57 15.17
CA PRO A 291 19.04 -34.99 14.82
C PRO A 291 19.07 -36.44 14.33
N LEU A 292 19.81 -36.70 13.25
CA LEU A 292 19.97 -38.02 12.65
C LEU A 292 21.46 -38.37 12.60
N ILE A 293 21.88 -39.39 13.35
CA ILE A 293 23.27 -39.83 13.36
C ILE A 293 23.52 -40.66 12.08
N PRO A 294 24.47 -40.26 11.22
CA PRO A 294 24.78 -41.03 10.01
C PRO A 294 25.39 -42.39 10.40
N LEU A 295 25.04 -43.46 9.69
CA LEU A 295 25.53 -44.83 9.97
C LEU A 295 27.01 -45.04 9.57
N GLY A 296 27.54 -44.20 8.70
CA GLY A 296 28.93 -44.21 8.25
C GLY A 296 29.37 -42.81 7.84
N GLU A 297 30.55 -42.70 7.21
CA GLU A 297 31.01 -41.42 6.66
C GLU A 297 30.14 -41.01 5.46
N ALA A 298 29.55 -39.82 5.53
CA ALA A 298 28.81 -39.21 4.44
C ALA A 298 29.36 -37.82 4.15
N CYS A 299 29.70 -37.56 2.89
CA CYS A 299 30.13 -36.24 2.42
C CYS A 299 28.98 -35.54 1.68
N PHE A 300 28.75 -34.27 1.96
CA PHE A 300 27.67 -33.48 1.37
C PHE A 300 28.03 -31.99 1.28
N PRO A 301 27.35 -31.21 0.42
CA PRO A 301 27.57 -29.77 0.31
C PRO A 301 27.29 -29.04 1.62
N GLY A 302 28.23 -28.20 2.02
CA GLY A 302 28.09 -27.34 3.19
C GLY A 302 29.38 -26.63 3.56
N THR A 303 29.24 -25.51 4.26
CA THR A 303 30.37 -24.66 4.63
C THR A 303 30.24 -24.25 6.08
N ILE A 304 31.38 -24.17 6.76
CA ILE A 304 31.49 -23.61 8.10
C ILE A 304 31.95 -22.16 7.95
N LEU A 305 31.20 -21.25 8.57
CA LEU A 305 31.46 -19.82 8.53
C LEU A 305 31.65 -19.32 9.96
N GLY A 306 32.69 -18.52 10.18
CA GLY A 306 33.01 -17.95 11.50
C GLY A 306 34.50 -17.68 11.64
N GLU A 307 34.86 -16.93 12.68
CA GLU A 307 36.25 -16.63 13.04
C GLU A 307 36.87 -17.80 13.81
N VAL A 308 36.97 -18.96 13.16
CA VAL A 308 37.49 -20.21 13.76
C VAL A 308 38.54 -20.88 12.87
N PRO A 309 39.54 -21.59 13.43
CA PRO A 309 40.66 -22.15 12.65
C PRO A 309 40.30 -23.21 11.60
N TYR A 310 39.09 -23.76 11.65
CA TYR A 310 38.58 -24.78 10.72
C TYR A 310 37.59 -24.21 9.70
N SER A 311 37.36 -22.89 9.70
CA SER A 311 36.63 -22.15 8.67
C SER A 311 37.65 -21.66 7.64
N HIS A 312 37.58 -22.19 6.42
CA HIS A 312 38.50 -21.83 5.33
C HIS A 312 37.73 -21.55 4.05
N GLU A 313 38.15 -20.54 3.32
CA GLU A 313 37.62 -20.26 1.98
C GLU A 313 37.91 -21.46 1.05
N GLY A 314 36.93 -21.84 0.24
CA GLY A 314 37.00 -23.00 -0.65
C GLY A 314 36.56 -24.34 -0.01
N PHE A 315 36.28 -24.39 1.29
CA PHE A 315 35.77 -25.60 1.95
C PHE A 315 34.24 -25.69 1.80
N GLY A 316 33.82 -26.13 0.61
CA GLY A 316 32.41 -26.22 0.20
C GLY A 316 31.70 -27.52 0.58
N HIS A 317 32.39 -28.48 1.21
CA HIS A 317 31.84 -29.77 1.58
C HIS A 317 32.07 -30.09 3.06
N LEU A 318 31.11 -30.81 3.64
CA LEU A 318 31.16 -31.35 4.99
C LEU A 318 31.19 -32.87 4.93
N VAL A 319 31.91 -33.47 5.87
CA VAL A 319 31.91 -34.91 6.12
C VAL A 319 31.30 -35.13 7.51
N ALA A 320 30.21 -35.87 7.59
CA ALA A 320 29.60 -36.29 8.85
C ALA A 320 29.76 -37.80 9.04
N ALA A 321 30.11 -38.20 10.25
CA ALA A 321 30.13 -39.57 10.72
C ALA A 321 29.69 -39.60 12.20
N PRO A 322 29.47 -40.78 12.82
CA PRO A 322 29.18 -40.86 14.26
C PRO A 322 30.21 -40.11 15.12
N GLY A 323 29.80 -38.97 15.71
CA GLY A 323 30.66 -38.14 16.56
C GLY A 323 31.81 -37.42 15.85
N LEU A 324 31.75 -37.28 14.53
CA LEU A 324 32.73 -36.57 13.72
C LEU A 324 32.02 -35.66 12.71
N LEU A 325 32.39 -34.38 12.72
CA LEU A 325 32.10 -33.44 11.65
C LEU A 325 33.44 -32.88 11.15
N ALA A 326 33.64 -32.79 9.84
CA ALA A 326 34.85 -32.21 9.25
C ALA A 326 34.48 -31.37 8.02
N ALA A 327 35.22 -30.29 7.79
CA ALA A 327 35.11 -29.52 6.55
C ALA A 327 36.19 -29.96 5.56
N THR A 328 35.89 -29.91 4.27
CA THR A 328 36.82 -30.32 3.20
C THR A 328 36.50 -29.57 1.90
N PRO A 329 37.52 -29.25 1.06
CA PRO A 329 37.29 -28.77 -0.29
C PRO A 329 36.93 -29.91 -1.26
N ASP A 330 37.21 -31.17 -0.91
CA ASP A 330 37.05 -32.33 -1.78
C ASP A 330 35.60 -32.86 -1.73
N PRO A 331 34.87 -32.93 -2.87
CA PRO A 331 33.52 -33.48 -2.91
C PRO A 331 33.44 -34.97 -2.57
N ALA A 332 34.54 -35.73 -2.74
CA ALA A 332 34.61 -37.12 -2.27
C ALA A 332 34.91 -37.21 -0.76
N GLY A 333 35.26 -36.08 -0.15
CA GLY A 333 35.62 -35.93 1.24
C GLY A 333 36.82 -36.77 1.66
N ARG A 334 37.77 -37.10 0.79
CA ARG A 334 38.94 -37.94 1.12
C ARG A 334 40.19 -37.11 1.44
N PHE A 335 40.29 -35.90 0.91
CA PHE A 335 41.47 -35.05 1.06
C PHE A 335 41.22 -33.80 1.92
N ALA A 336 42.30 -33.27 2.51
CA ALA A 336 42.34 -31.99 3.24
C ALA A 336 41.22 -31.81 4.29
N ARG A 337 40.83 -32.89 4.98
CA ARG A 337 39.82 -32.85 6.05
C ARG A 337 40.32 -32.00 7.22
N ARG A 338 39.51 -31.01 7.62
CA ARG A 338 39.70 -30.24 8.84
C ARG A 338 38.65 -30.65 9.85
N PRO A 339 39.00 -31.49 10.85
CA PRO A 339 38.02 -31.93 11.83
C PRO A 339 37.52 -30.74 12.65
N VAL A 340 36.21 -30.68 12.84
CA VAL A 340 35.56 -29.72 13.72
C VAL A 340 35.77 -30.17 15.17
N PRO A 341 36.18 -29.27 16.08
CA PRO A 341 36.42 -29.64 17.45
C PRO A 341 35.12 -30.06 18.15
N ARG A 342 35.26 -30.98 19.11
CA ARG A 342 34.12 -31.48 19.90
C ARG A 342 33.54 -30.43 20.86
N THR A 343 34.20 -29.30 21.03
CA THR A 343 33.69 -28.15 21.80
C THR A 343 32.56 -27.41 21.08
N LEU A 344 32.36 -27.67 19.78
CA LEU A 344 31.32 -27.04 18.99
C LEU A 344 29.93 -27.60 19.37
N THR A 345 29.08 -26.75 19.94
CA THR A 345 27.72 -27.11 20.37
C THR A 345 26.67 -26.44 19.50
N ALA A 346 25.73 -27.22 18.98
CA ALA A 346 24.61 -26.68 18.22
C ALA A 346 23.61 -25.96 19.15
N VAL A 347 23.30 -24.70 18.85
CA VAL A 347 22.37 -23.85 19.63
C VAL A 347 20.97 -23.93 19.05
N ARG A 348 20.82 -23.70 17.73
CA ARG A 348 19.55 -23.78 17.02
C ARG A 348 19.76 -23.90 15.52
N VAL A 349 18.74 -24.41 14.83
CA VAL A 349 18.66 -24.38 13.36
C VAL A 349 17.75 -23.24 12.95
N ARG A 350 18.16 -22.44 11.97
CA ARG A 350 17.34 -21.35 11.43
C ARG A 350 17.55 -21.17 9.92
N PRO A 351 16.69 -20.40 9.24
CA PRO A 351 16.97 -19.94 7.88
C PRO A 351 18.22 -19.04 7.83
N PRO A 352 18.89 -18.96 6.66
CA PRO A 352 20.00 -18.05 6.45
C PRO A 352 19.54 -16.58 6.46
N TYR A 353 20.34 -15.71 7.05
CA TYR A 353 20.11 -14.27 7.11
C TYR A 353 21.13 -13.52 6.25
N TRP A 354 20.76 -12.31 5.79
CA TRP A 354 21.67 -11.44 5.04
C TRP A 354 22.89 -11.01 5.89
N THR A 355 22.71 -10.95 7.21
CA THR A 355 23.76 -10.58 8.16
C THR A 355 24.70 -11.74 8.50
N ASP A 356 24.45 -12.95 7.98
CA ASP A 356 25.36 -14.08 8.19
C ASP A 356 26.67 -13.82 7.45
N PRO A 357 27.83 -14.15 8.05
CA PRO A 357 29.12 -13.95 7.40
C PRO A 357 29.24 -14.88 6.18
N GLY A 358 29.88 -14.42 5.11
CA GLY A 358 30.20 -15.23 3.93
C GLY A 358 29.31 -14.98 2.71
N PRO A 359 29.52 -15.76 1.63
CA PRO A 359 28.71 -15.67 0.42
C PRO A 359 27.27 -16.11 0.69
N ARG A 360 26.35 -15.61 -0.12
CA ARG A 360 24.92 -15.90 0.03
C ARG A 360 24.66 -17.42 -0.14
N PRO A 361 24.02 -18.08 0.85
CA PRO A 361 23.69 -19.49 0.75
C PRO A 361 22.74 -19.78 -0.41
N ALA A 362 22.81 -21.01 -0.94
CA ALA A 362 21.86 -21.49 -1.94
C ALA A 362 20.42 -21.49 -1.39
N PRO A 363 19.40 -21.33 -2.25
CA PRO A 363 17.99 -21.47 -1.84
C PRO A 363 17.76 -22.81 -1.13
N GLY A 364 16.97 -22.80 -0.04
CA GLY A 364 16.70 -24.01 0.76
C GLY A 364 17.84 -24.45 1.69
N ALA A 365 18.94 -23.71 1.77
CA ALA A 365 19.94 -23.91 2.80
C ALA A 365 19.38 -23.58 4.20
N GLN A 366 19.87 -24.27 5.21
CA GLN A 366 19.64 -24.00 6.63
C GLN A 366 20.97 -23.71 7.31
N VAL A 367 20.91 -22.85 8.33
CA VAL A 367 22.04 -22.47 9.15
C VAL A 367 21.87 -23.11 10.51
N VAL A 368 22.80 -24.01 10.86
CA VAL A 368 22.95 -24.49 12.23
C VAL A 368 23.85 -23.47 12.94
N GLU A 369 23.26 -22.68 13.81
CA GLU A 369 24.03 -21.81 14.71
C GLU A 369 24.66 -22.68 15.78
N CYS A 370 25.98 -22.62 15.85
CA CYS A 370 26.80 -23.32 16.80
C CYS A 370 27.63 -22.34 17.65
N ARG A 371 28.15 -22.82 18.76
CA ARG A 371 29.11 -22.10 19.61
C ARG A 371 30.33 -22.96 19.88
N ASP A 372 31.49 -22.39 19.64
CA ASP A 372 32.78 -22.92 20.06
C ASP A 372 33.33 -22.01 21.18
N GLY A 373 33.01 -22.36 22.43
CA GLY A 373 33.18 -21.45 23.55
C GLY A 373 32.33 -20.18 23.41
N ALA A 374 32.99 -19.01 23.31
CA ALA A 374 32.33 -17.71 23.13
C ALA A 374 32.14 -17.33 21.65
N THR A 375 32.81 -18.01 20.73
CA THR A 375 32.81 -17.65 19.31
C THR A 375 31.60 -18.27 18.60
N PRO A 376 30.76 -17.45 17.92
CA PRO A 376 29.66 -17.97 17.12
C PRO A 376 30.20 -18.60 15.84
N VAL A 377 29.64 -19.76 15.48
CA VAL A 377 29.98 -20.50 14.27
C VAL A 377 28.69 -20.87 13.55
N TYR A 378 28.68 -20.72 12.23
CA TYR A 378 27.52 -20.98 11.39
C TYR A 378 27.83 -22.13 10.45
N VAL A 379 27.14 -23.25 10.60
CA VAL A 379 27.24 -24.37 9.66
C VAL A 379 26.10 -24.25 8.67
N VAL A 380 26.42 -23.89 7.44
CA VAL A 380 25.46 -23.71 6.35
C VAL A 380 25.43 -24.97 5.51
N THR A 381 24.27 -25.59 5.38
CA THR A 381 24.07 -26.80 4.55
C THR A 381 22.66 -26.84 3.99
N GLU A 382 22.39 -27.70 3.01
CA GLU A 382 21.03 -27.93 2.51
C GLU A 382 20.14 -28.54 3.60
N GLN A 383 18.83 -28.21 3.59
CA GLN A 383 17.85 -28.69 4.56
C GLN A 383 17.87 -30.22 4.79
N ARG A 384 18.10 -31.02 3.74
CA ARG A 384 18.13 -32.49 3.84
C ARG A 384 19.30 -33.04 4.67
N TYR A 385 20.40 -32.28 4.78
CA TYR A 385 21.60 -32.70 5.51
C TYR A 385 21.72 -32.06 6.89
N THR A 386 20.83 -31.12 7.24
CA THR A 386 20.85 -30.44 8.53
C THR A 386 20.70 -31.43 9.70
N ALA A 387 19.89 -32.47 9.54
CA ALA A 387 19.75 -33.52 10.54
C ALA A 387 21.05 -34.29 10.78
N TRP A 388 21.86 -34.50 9.73
CA TRP A 388 23.17 -35.17 9.82
C TRP A 388 24.20 -34.31 10.54
N VAL A 389 24.23 -32.99 10.25
CA VAL A 389 25.09 -32.05 10.99
C VAL A 389 24.76 -32.09 12.48
N LEU A 390 23.48 -31.99 12.84
CA LEU A 390 23.05 -32.08 14.24
C LEU A 390 23.38 -33.44 14.87
N GLY A 391 23.26 -34.54 14.13
CA GLY A 391 23.61 -35.88 14.59
C GLY A 391 25.11 -36.06 14.82
N ALA A 392 25.95 -35.53 13.93
CA ALA A 392 27.40 -35.58 14.05
C ALA A 392 27.96 -34.74 15.20
N LEU A 393 27.32 -33.61 15.51
CA LEU A 393 27.68 -32.75 16.63
C LEU A 393 27.20 -33.28 17.99
N ARG A 394 26.28 -34.24 18.03
CA ARG A 394 25.91 -34.89 19.28
C ARG A 394 27.07 -35.73 19.78
N HIS A 395 27.46 -35.49 21.03
CA HIS A 395 28.35 -36.39 21.73
C HIS A 395 27.69 -37.77 21.79
N PRO A 396 28.36 -38.84 21.31
CA PRO A 396 27.90 -40.18 21.59
C PRO A 396 27.86 -40.31 23.11
N THR A 397 26.68 -40.54 23.66
CA THR A 397 26.54 -40.78 25.09
C THR A 397 27.40 -42.02 25.40
N GLU A 398 28.12 -42.05 26.52
CA GLU A 398 29.03 -43.16 26.87
C GLU A 398 28.39 -44.56 26.69
N ALA A 399 27.07 -44.66 26.88
CA ALA A 399 26.29 -45.87 26.65
C ALA A 399 26.33 -46.38 25.19
N GLN A 400 26.31 -45.50 24.19
CA GLN A 400 26.42 -45.90 22.77
C GLN A 400 27.83 -46.35 22.41
N LEU A 401 28.86 -45.74 23.01
CA LEU A 401 30.25 -46.18 22.83
C LEU A 401 30.48 -47.59 23.40
N ARG A 402 29.84 -47.92 24.54
CA ARG A 402 29.89 -49.26 25.13
C ARG A 402 29.09 -50.31 24.34
N ALA A 403 27.96 -49.92 23.74
CA ALA A 403 27.17 -50.83 22.93
C ALA A 403 27.84 -51.17 21.58
N GLY A 404 28.52 -50.20 20.95
CA GLY A 404 29.23 -50.42 19.69
C GLY A 404 30.50 -51.26 19.85
N SER A 405 31.21 -51.15 20.97
CA SER A 405 32.36 -52.01 21.25
C SER A 405 31.96 -53.47 21.46
N ALA A 406 30.82 -53.75 22.11
CA ALA A 406 30.34 -55.11 22.32
C ALA A 406 30.02 -55.89 21.03
N VAL A 407 29.66 -55.19 19.95
CA VAL A 407 29.32 -55.81 18.64
C VAL A 407 30.57 -56.07 17.78
N MET A 408 31.73 -55.48 18.10
CA MET A 408 32.98 -55.68 17.34
C MET A 408 33.82 -56.85 17.87
N TRP A 409 33.42 -57.48 18.97
CA TRP A 409 34.08 -58.65 19.59
C TRP A 409 33.22 -59.92 19.59
N ALA A 410 32.07 -59.90 18.90
CA ALA A 410 31.22 -61.06 18.62
C ALA A 410 31.19 -61.26 17.10
#